data_AF-B7BEC6-F1
#
_entry.id   AF-B7BEC6-F1
#
_cell.length_a   1.000
_cell.length_b   1.000
_cell.length_c   1.000
_cell.angle_alpha   90.00
_cell.angle_beta   90.00
_cell.angle_gamma   90.00
#
_symmetry.space_group_name_H-M   'P 1'
#
loop_
_entity.id
_entity.type
_entity.pdbx_description
1 polymer ?
#
loop_
_entity_poly.entity_id
_entity_poly.type
_entity_poly.pdbx_seq_one_letter_code
_entity_poly.pdbx_strand_id
1 'polypeptide(L)'
;MNYFLLAETEFFRRINEAGDCNMETAYTAFATQVIELCSGNVDSNRTIIALAYIEIELQHHPVRNLPEEKREVAAYISKALSFVRKMQKFLAAPQVPPLIPIRTSSDNTTENPSSPLQWTGNAIDLVELIYGINEMGCINNGNMPLKQLAPLLYKIFGVESK
;
A
#
# COMPACT_ATOMS: atom_id res chain seq x y z
N MET A 1 2.62 26.77 10.18
CA MET A 1 1.65 26.08 11.05
C MET A 1 2.26 24.74 11.43
N ASN A 2 2.40 24.48 12.72
CA ASN A 2 3.39 23.59 13.34
C ASN A 2 3.53 22.23 12.64
N TYR A 3 4.63 22.07 11.91
CA TYR A 3 5.27 20.77 11.80
C TYR A 3 5.49 20.35 13.25
N PHE A 4 4.73 19.36 13.71
CA PHE A 4 5.07 18.63 14.92
C PHE A 4 6.51 18.17 14.69
N LEU A 5 7.46 18.95 15.22
CA LEU A 5 8.89 18.67 15.13
C LEU A 5 9.03 17.38 15.94
N LEU A 6 8.99 16.23 15.26
CA LEU A 6 9.06 14.93 15.93
C LEU A 6 10.40 14.72 16.66
N ALA A 7 11.37 15.62 16.42
CA ALA A 7 12.55 15.83 17.27
C ALA A 7 12.20 16.16 18.74
N GLU A 8 10.99 16.66 19.02
CA GLU A 8 10.48 16.95 20.37
C GLU A 8 9.75 15.76 21.01
N THR A 9 9.57 14.65 20.30
CA THR A 9 8.92 13.49 20.93
C THR A 9 9.82 12.91 22.01
N GLU A 10 9.18 12.44 23.08
CA GLU A 10 9.86 11.85 24.22
C GLU A 10 10.74 10.65 23.81
N PHE A 11 10.35 9.94 22.74
CA PHE A 11 11.16 8.91 22.10
C PHE A 11 12.46 9.44 21.48
N PHE A 12 12.40 10.48 20.64
CA PHE A 12 13.60 11.08 20.05
C PHE A 12 14.52 11.70 21.11
N ARG A 13 13.96 12.28 22.17
CA ARG A 13 14.73 12.75 23.34
C ARG A 13 15.47 11.58 24.00
N ARG A 14 14.81 10.45 24.26
CA ARG A 14 15.42 9.28 24.92
C ARG A 14 16.44 8.51 24.08
N ILE A 15 16.29 8.46 22.75
CA ILE A 15 17.32 7.85 21.90
C ILE A 15 18.57 8.74 21.77
N ASN A 16 18.43 10.05 22.02
CA ASN A 16 19.53 11.02 22.01
C ASN A 16 20.20 11.15 23.40
N GLU A 17 19.41 11.22 24.47
CA GLU A 17 19.86 11.22 25.86
C GLU A 17 20.02 9.77 26.34
N ALA A 18 21.23 9.22 26.22
CA ALA A 18 21.68 7.94 26.78
C ALA A 18 20.61 7.14 27.55
N GLY A 19 19.81 6.37 26.80
CA GLY A 19 18.60 5.65 27.22
C GLY A 19 18.48 5.30 28.71
N ASP A 20 17.50 5.93 29.36
CA ASP A 20 16.96 5.52 30.65
C ASP A 20 16.01 4.31 30.50
N CYS A 21 15.76 3.59 31.59
CA CYS A 21 15.07 2.29 31.73
C CYS A 21 13.62 2.18 31.21
N ASN A 22 13.08 3.21 30.55
CA ASN A 22 11.68 3.25 30.10
C ASN A 22 11.51 3.45 28.58
N MET A 23 12.42 2.87 27.79
CA MET A 23 12.40 2.92 26.31
C MET A 23 11.12 2.31 25.72
N GLU A 24 10.56 1.28 26.35
CA GLU A 24 9.33 0.64 25.91
C GLU A 24 8.12 1.60 25.95
N THR A 25 7.97 2.33 27.05
CA THR A 25 6.90 3.32 27.21
C THR A 25 7.04 4.44 26.19
N ALA A 26 8.26 4.96 26.00
CA ALA A 26 8.53 6.02 25.03
C ALA A 26 8.25 5.55 23.58
N TYR A 27 8.67 4.33 23.24
CA TYR A 27 8.37 3.72 21.94
C TYR A 27 6.86 3.54 21.72
N THR A 28 6.15 3.07 22.74
CA THR A 28 4.70 2.84 22.65
C THR A 28 3.95 4.16 22.44
N ALA A 29 4.32 5.21 23.18
CA ALA A 29 3.77 6.55 22.97
C ALA A 29 4.08 7.11 21.57
N PHE A 30 5.31 6.91 21.07
CA PHE A 30 5.68 7.25 19.70
C PHE A 30 4.84 6.49 18.66
N ALA A 31 4.67 5.18 18.83
CA ALA A 31 3.90 4.36 17.92
C ALA A 31 2.43 4.81 17.85
N THR A 32 1.83 5.13 19.00
CA THR A 32 0.47 5.69 19.06
C THR A 32 0.35 7.00 18.30
N GLN A 33 1.29 7.94 18.48
CA GLN A 33 1.30 9.21 17.76
C GLN A 33 1.41 9.03 16.24
N VAL A 34 2.24 8.08 15.79
CA VAL A 34 2.35 7.75 14.36
C VAL A 34 1.04 7.15 13.83
N ILE A 35 0.34 6.31 14.62
CA ILE A 35 -0.96 5.74 14.24
C ILE A 35 -2.02 6.83 14.14
N GLU A 36 -2.09 7.74 15.12
CA GLU A 36 -3.01 8.88 15.11
C GLU A 36 -2.74 9.79 13.91
N LEU A 37 -1.47 10.05 13.59
CA LEU A 37 -1.07 10.82 12.41
C LEU A 37 -1.50 10.13 11.09
N CYS A 38 -1.46 8.80 11.04
CA CYS A 38 -1.88 8.04 9.87
C CYS A 38 -3.41 7.87 9.76
N SER A 39 -4.14 7.95 10.87
CA SER A 39 -5.59 7.70 10.93
C SER A 39 -6.43 8.97 11.00
N GLY A 40 -5.82 10.11 11.34
CA GLY A 40 -6.50 11.40 11.38
C GLY A 40 -6.95 11.87 9.99
N ASN A 41 -7.99 12.70 9.95
CA ASN A 41 -8.46 13.41 8.75
C ASN A 41 -7.51 14.56 8.35
N VAL A 42 -6.20 14.32 8.45
CA VAL A 42 -5.15 15.25 8.07
C VAL A 42 -4.83 15.05 6.60
N ASP A 43 -4.51 16.15 5.91
CA ASP A 43 -3.99 16.16 4.54
C ASP A 43 -2.95 15.03 4.34
N SER A 44 -3.27 14.06 3.48
CA SER A 44 -2.44 12.87 3.25
C SER A 44 -1.02 13.21 2.85
N ASN A 45 -0.82 14.32 2.13
CA ASN A 45 0.52 14.79 1.76
C ASN A 45 1.33 15.20 2.99
N ARG A 46 0.69 15.85 3.98
CA ARG A 46 1.36 16.23 5.23
C ARG A 46 1.76 15.01 6.05
N THR A 47 0.90 14.00 6.14
CA THR A 47 1.21 12.73 6.80
C THR A 47 2.38 12.03 6.11
N ILE A 48 2.39 11.96 4.79
CA ILE A 48 3.50 11.35 4.01
C ILE A 48 4.82 12.10 4.25
N ILE A 49 4.81 13.44 4.19
CA ILE A 49 6.00 14.27 4.43
C ILE A 49 6.52 14.08 5.87
N ALA A 50 5.63 14.04 6.86
CA ALA A 50 6.00 13.83 8.25
C ALA A 50 6.63 12.45 8.49
N LEU A 51 6.05 11.37 7.94
CA LEU A 51 6.63 10.04 8.03
C LEU A 51 8.01 9.95 7.34
N ALA A 52 8.17 10.58 6.18
CA ALA A 52 9.45 10.64 5.48
C ALA A 52 10.51 11.36 6.32
N TYR A 53 10.14 12.46 6.98
CA TYR A 53 11.05 13.16 7.89
C TYR A 53 11.48 12.28 9.07
N ILE A 54 10.53 11.61 9.74
CA ILE A 54 10.84 10.67 10.84
C ILE A 54 11.78 9.56 10.37
N GLU A 55 11.53 8.98 9.20
CA GLU A 55 12.38 7.92 8.65
C GLU A 55 13.82 8.40 8.45
N ILE A 56 14.01 9.61 7.89
CA ILE A 56 15.32 10.21 7.66
C ILE A 56 16.07 10.39 8.99
N GLU A 57 15.42 10.95 10.01
CA GLU A 57 16.01 11.16 11.34
C GLU A 57 16.41 9.83 12.01
N LEU A 58 15.57 8.79 11.91
CA LEU A 58 15.88 7.46 12.45
C LEU A 58 17.01 6.77 11.68
N GLN A 59 17.04 6.91 10.35
CA GLN A 59 18.03 6.26 9.49
C GLN A 59 19.43 6.87 9.66
N HIS A 60 19.51 8.17 9.91
CA HIS A 60 20.78 8.89 10.08
C HIS A 60 21.19 9.03 11.54
N HIS A 61 20.44 8.43 12.48
CA HIS A 61 20.85 8.37 13.87
C HIS A 61 22.19 7.61 14.01
N PRO A 62 23.15 8.08 14.83
CA PRO A 62 24.50 7.49 14.94
C PRO A 62 24.53 6.14 15.70
N VAL A 63 23.70 5.18 15.28
CA VAL A 63 23.51 3.86 15.91
C VAL A 63 24.79 3.01 15.88
N ARG A 64 25.60 3.14 14.82
CA ARG A 64 26.83 2.35 14.63
C ARG A 64 27.96 2.72 15.60
N ASN A 65 27.88 3.86 16.27
CA ASN A 65 28.89 4.35 17.21
C ASN A 65 28.44 4.20 18.67
N LEU A 66 27.33 3.51 18.93
CA LEU A 66 26.81 3.33 20.27
C LEU A 66 27.62 2.27 21.05
N PRO A 67 28.00 2.55 22.32
CA PRO A 67 28.56 1.55 23.23
C PRO A 67 27.64 0.33 23.37
N GLU A 68 28.21 -0.83 23.72
CA GLU A 68 27.45 -2.09 23.88
C GLU A 68 26.31 -1.97 24.90
N GLU A 69 26.47 -1.11 25.91
CA GLU A 69 25.47 -0.75 26.92
C GLU A 69 24.21 -0.08 26.33
N LYS A 70 24.27 0.42 25.09
CA LYS A 70 23.17 1.08 24.38
C LYS A 70 22.58 0.22 23.26
N ARG A 71 22.83 -1.10 23.28
CA ARG A 71 22.26 -2.05 22.32
C ARG A 71 20.73 -2.07 22.33
N GLU A 72 20.11 -1.84 23.49
CA GLU A 72 18.67 -1.71 23.62
C GLU A 72 18.13 -0.51 22.82
N VAL A 73 18.79 0.65 22.93
CA VAL A 73 18.45 1.86 22.15
C VAL A 73 18.55 1.58 20.66
N ALA A 74 19.62 0.92 20.21
CA ALA A 74 19.79 0.53 18.81
C ALA A 74 18.66 -0.39 18.30
N ALA A 75 18.19 -1.32 19.15
CA ALA A 75 17.05 -2.18 18.83
C ALA A 75 15.75 -1.37 18.68
N TYR A 76 15.49 -0.42 19.57
CA TYR A 76 14.31 0.45 19.49
C TYR A 76 14.35 1.39 18.28
N ILE A 77 15.51 1.94 17.91
CA ILE A 77 15.65 2.74 16.68
C ILE A 77 15.34 1.88 15.45
N SER A 78 15.90 0.66 15.39
CA SER A 78 15.63 -0.28 14.31
C SER A 78 14.15 -0.68 14.23
N LYS A 79 13.52 -0.86 15.40
CA LYS A 79 12.08 -1.16 15.55
C LYS A 79 11.21 -0.01 15.05
N ALA A 80 11.51 1.23 15.46
CA ALA A 80 10.83 2.44 15.02
C ALA A 80 10.97 2.66 13.52
N LEU A 81 12.18 2.49 12.96
CA LEU A 81 12.43 2.60 11.53
C LEU A 81 11.60 1.58 10.73
N SER A 82 11.57 0.34 11.19
CA SER A 82 10.77 -0.73 10.57
C SER A 82 9.27 -0.42 10.63
N PHE A 83 8.82 0.14 11.74
CA PHE A 83 7.43 0.52 11.94
C PHE A 83 7.01 1.68 11.01
N VAL A 84 7.78 2.77 10.97
CA VAL A 84 7.51 3.93 10.10
C VAL A 84 7.46 3.52 8.63
N ARG A 85 8.42 2.72 8.16
CA ARG A 85 8.43 2.18 6.79
C ARG A 85 7.20 1.35 6.48
N LYS A 86 6.73 0.56 7.45
CA LYS A 86 5.52 -0.24 7.29
C LYS A 86 4.28 0.64 7.21
N MET A 87 4.19 1.69 8.02
CA MET A 87 3.09 2.67 7.96
C MET A 87 3.08 3.44 6.63
N GLN A 88 4.24 3.90 6.14
CA GLN A 88 4.34 4.52 4.80
C GLN A 88 3.87 3.55 3.71
N LYS A 89 4.22 2.26 3.78
CA LYS A 89 3.72 1.25 2.85
C LYS A 89 2.21 1.05 2.95
N PHE A 90 1.62 1.11 4.14
CA PHE A 90 0.17 1.05 4.31
C PHE A 90 -0.54 2.25 3.69
N LEU A 91 0.07 3.44 3.73
CA LEU A 91 -0.47 4.64 3.10
C LEU A 91 -0.23 4.68 1.58
N ALA A 92 0.90 4.13 1.11
CA ALA A 92 1.26 4.07 -0.30
C ALA A 92 0.64 2.88 -1.04
N ALA A 93 0.24 1.82 -0.31
CA ALA A 93 -0.55 0.74 -0.88
C ALA A 93 -1.82 1.35 -1.46
N PRO A 94 -2.19 1.02 -2.71
CA PRO A 94 -3.52 1.33 -3.18
C PRO A 94 -4.47 0.61 -2.23
N GLN A 95 -5.06 1.37 -1.30
CA GLN A 95 -6.32 0.97 -0.71
C GLN A 95 -7.17 0.65 -1.91
N VAL A 96 -7.53 -0.63 -2.05
CA VAL A 96 -8.28 -1.23 -3.16
C VAL A 96 -9.01 -0.15 -3.95
N PRO A 97 -8.76 -0.01 -5.27
CA PRO A 97 -9.38 1.06 -6.08
C PRO A 97 -10.82 1.18 -5.63
N PRO A 98 -11.28 2.38 -5.24
CA PRO A 98 -12.53 2.54 -4.51
C PRO A 98 -13.56 1.71 -5.25
N LEU A 99 -14.18 0.75 -4.54
CA LEU A 99 -15.36 0.07 -5.03
C LEU A 99 -16.26 1.21 -5.48
N ILE A 100 -16.30 1.44 -6.79
CA ILE A 100 -17.14 2.46 -7.40
C ILE A 100 -18.50 2.10 -6.83
N PRO A 101 -19.13 2.97 -6.01
CA PRO A 101 -20.51 2.74 -5.65
C PRO A 101 -21.20 2.74 -7.00
N ILE A 102 -21.69 1.57 -7.42
CA ILE A 102 -22.61 1.46 -8.53
C ILE A 102 -23.71 2.42 -8.12
N ARG A 103 -23.71 3.62 -8.72
CA ARG A 103 -24.88 4.46 -8.71
C ARG A 103 -25.91 3.62 -9.44
N THR A 104 -26.72 2.90 -8.68
CA THR A 104 -28.06 2.49 -9.10
C THR A 104 -28.84 3.78 -9.28
N SER A 105 -28.50 4.51 -10.34
CA SER A 105 -29.41 5.44 -10.98
C SER A 105 -30.41 4.50 -11.62
N SER A 106 -31.52 4.31 -10.93
CA SER A 106 -32.74 3.77 -11.49
C SER A 106 -33.16 4.71 -12.62
N ASP A 107 -32.61 4.48 -13.81
CA ASP A 107 -33.24 4.94 -15.03
C ASP A 107 -33.43 3.74 -15.94
N ASN A 108 -34.70 3.43 -16.11
CA ASN A 108 -35.19 2.34 -16.92
C ASN A 108 -34.83 2.61 -18.38
N THR A 109 -33.87 1.89 -18.96
CA THR A 109 -33.89 1.60 -20.40
C THR A 109 -33.16 0.28 -20.66
N THR A 110 -33.89 -0.59 -21.34
CA THR A 110 -33.54 -1.87 -21.93
C THR A 110 -32.21 -1.92 -22.67
N GLU A 111 -31.50 -3.04 -22.43
CA GLU A 111 -30.54 -3.75 -23.30
C GLU A 111 -29.03 -3.43 -23.26
N ASN A 112 -28.29 -4.50 -22.93
CA ASN A 112 -26.85 -4.78 -22.99
C ASN A 112 -25.91 -4.08 -21.97
N PRO A 113 -25.34 -4.83 -21.00
CA PRO A 113 -24.21 -4.31 -20.23
C PRO A 113 -23.06 -4.09 -21.20
N SER A 114 -22.67 -2.83 -21.38
CA SER A 114 -21.51 -2.45 -22.17
C SER A 114 -20.30 -3.25 -21.67
N SER A 115 -19.57 -3.89 -22.59
CA SER A 115 -18.38 -4.68 -22.23
C SER A 115 -17.39 -3.83 -21.43
N PRO A 116 -16.79 -4.39 -20.37
CA PRO A 116 -15.91 -3.63 -19.47
C PRO A 116 -14.65 -3.10 -20.16
N LEU A 117 -14.24 -3.73 -21.27
CA LEU A 117 -13.12 -3.32 -22.11
C LEU A 117 -13.53 -3.33 -23.58
N GLN A 118 -12.85 -2.52 -24.39
CA GLN A 118 -12.94 -2.54 -25.86
C GLN A 118 -11.58 -2.92 -26.43
N TRP A 119 -11.50 -4.03 -27.16
CA TRP A 119 -10.28 -4.42 -27.84
C TRP A 119 -10.04 -3.56 -29.08
N THR A 120 -8.92 -2.85 -29.07
CA THR A 120 -8.49 -1.99 -30.19
C THR A 120 -7.28 -2.55 -30.95
N GLY A 121 -6.76 -3.71 -30.53
CA GLY A 121 -5.63 -4.40 -31.17
C GLY A 121 -6.05 -5.26 -32.35
N ASN A 122 -5.10 -5.99 -32.96
CA ASN A 122 -5.42 -6.89 -34.05
C ASN A 122 -6.18 -8.13 -33.54
N ALA A 123 -6.96 -8.77 -34.41
CA ALA A 123 -7.67 -10.01 -34.05
C ALA A 123 -6.68 -11.16 -33.75
N ILE A 124 -5.55 -11.20 -34.46
CA ILE A 124 -4.49 -12.19 -34.25
C ILE A 124 -3.89 -12.05 -32.85
N ASP A 125 -3.56 -10.81 -32.45
CA ASP A 125 -3.00 -10.50 -31.13
C ASP A 125 -3.96 -10.93 -30.00
N LEU A 126 -5.28 -10.76 -30.19
CA LEU A 126 -6.28 -11.21 -29.23
C LEU A 126 -6.34 -12.73 -29.12
N VAL A 127 -6.28 -13.41 -30.27
CA VAL A 127 -6.26 -14.88 -30.32
C VAL A 127 -5.01 -15.42 -29.63
N GLU A 128 -3.83 -14.86 -29.92
CA GLU A 128 -2.58 -15.24 -29.27
C GLU A 128 -2.61 -15.00 -27.76
N LEU A 129 -3.18 -13.88 -27.31
CA LEU A 129 -3.38 -13.61 -25.88
C LEU A 129 -4.27 -14.66 -25.22
N ILE A 130 -5.40 -15.01 -25.85
CA ILE A 130 -6.33 -16.03 -25.35
C ILE A 130 -5.64 -17.39 -25.26
N TYR A 131 -4.89 -17.78 -26.29
CA TYR A 131 -4.11 -19.03 -26.28
C TYR A 131 -3.01 -19.00 -25.22
N GLY A 132 -2.29 -17.89 -25.06
CA GLY A 132 -1.28 -17.74 -24.01
C GLY A 132 -1.86 -17.94 -22.62
N ILE A 133 -3.02 -17.34 -22.33
CA ILE A 133 -3.71 -17.52 -21.03
C ILE A 133 -4.14 -18.97 -20.83
N ASN A 134 -4.63 -19.64 -21.88
CA ASN A 134 -5.04 -21.04 -21.84
C ASN A 134 -3.84 -21.98 -21.56
N GLU A 135 -2.76 -21.86 -22.33
CA GLU A 135 -1.57 -22.71 -22.21
C GLU A 135 -0.85 -22.52 -20.88
N MET A 136 -0.84 -21.30 -20.34
CA MET A 136 -0.25 -21.02 -19.03
C MET A 136 -1.12 -21.52 -17.87
N GLY A 137 -2.34 -21.99 -18.12
CA GLY A 137 -3.23 -22.52 -17.10
C GLY A 137 -3.60 -21.50 -16.01
N CYS A 138 -3.56 -20.20 -16.32
CA CYS A 138 -3.71 -19.13 -15.32
C CYS A 138 -5.13 -19.03 -14.73
N ILE A 139 -6.12 -19.67 -15.35
CA ILE A 139 -7.54 -19.55 -14.98
C ILE A 139 -8.04 -20.89 -14.42
N ASN A 140 -8.75 -20.85 -13.28
CA ASN A 140 -9.37 -22.01 -12.62
C ASN A 140 -8.40 -23.19 -12.43
N ASN A 141 -7.19 -22.90 -11.94
CA ASN A 141 -6.14 -23.89 -11.68
C ASN A 141 -5.79 -24.72 -12.94
N GLY A 142 -5.81 -24.09 -14.12
CA GLY A 142 -5.53 -24.75 -15.39
C GLY A 142 -6.65 -25.63 -15.93
N ASN A 143 -7.82 -25.66 -15.29
CA ASN A 143 -8.94 -26.52 -15.70
C ASN A 143 -9.94 -25.82 -16.63
N MET A 144 -9.71 -24.57 -17.01
CA MET A 144 -10.60 -23.86 -17.91
C MET A 144 -10.37 -24.30 -19.37
N PRO A 145 -11.35 -24.94 -20.05
CA PRO A 145 -11.21 -25.29 -21.45
C PRO A 145 -11.25 -24.04 -22.33
N LEU A 146 -10.43 -24.01 -23.39
CA LEU A 146 -10.38 -22.90 -24.36
C LEU A 146 -11.76 -22.51 -24.91
N LYS A 147 -12.63 -23.51 -25.19
CA LYS A 147 -13.99 -23.30 -25.70
C LYS A 147 -14.89 -22.52 -24.73
N GLN A 148 -14.58 -22.55 -23.43
CA GLN A 148 -15.28 -21.76 -22.41
C GLN A 148 -14.56 -20.43 -22.14
N LEU A 149 -13.22 -20.43 -22.16
CA LEU A 149 -12.41 -19.25 -21.94
C LEU A 149 -12.57 -18.18 -23.04
N ALA A 150 -12.51 -18.58 -24.31
CA ALA A 150 -12.50 -17.65 -25.43
C ALA A 150 -13.77 -16.80 -25.52
N PRO A 151 -15.01 -17.36 -25.44
CA PRO A 151 -16.23 -16.55 -25.47
C PRO A 151 -16.32 -15.55 -24.30
N LEU A 152 -15.81 -15.90 -23.12
CA LEU A 152 -15.78 -15.00 -21.96
C LEU A 152 -14.84 -13.83 -22.20
N LEU A 153 -13.64 -14.10 -22.71
CA LEU A 153 -12.67 -13.04 -23.00
C LEU A 153 -13.15 -12.15 -24.15
N TYR A 154 -13.71 -12.71 -25.22
CA TYR A 154 -14.32 -11.91 -26.29
C TYR A 154 -15.40 -10.97 -25.76
N LYS A 155 -16.29 -11.48 -24.89
CA LYS A 155 -17.33 -10.67 -24.25
C LYS A 155 -16.75 -9.57 -23.35
N ILE A 156 -15.72 -9.87 -22.56
CA ILE A 156 -15.02 -8.88 -21.70
C ILE A 156 -14.41 -7.77 -22.55
N PHE A 157 -13.83 -8.14 -23.69
CA PHE A 157 -13.15 -7.25 -24.63
C PHE A 157 -14.08 -6.56 -25.65
N GLY A 158 -15.39 -6.77 -25.54
CA GLY A 158 -16.35 -6.13 -26.45
C GLY A 158 -16.23 -6.59 -27.89
N VAL A 159 -15.72 -7.81 -28.11
CA VAL A 159 -15.63 -8.44 -29.41
C VAL A 159 -16.81 -9.40 -29.56
N GLU A 160 -17.60 -9.22 -30.62
CA GLU A 160 -18.66 -10.16 -30.96
C GLU A 160 -18.04 -11.50 -31.36
N SER A 161 -18.21 -12.52 -30.52
CA SER A 161 -17.85 -13.89 -30.87
C SER A 161 -18.82 -14.40 -31.94
N LYS A 162 -18.33 -14.70 -33.15
CA LYS A 162 -19.10 -15.40 -34.19
C LYS A 162 -19.28 -16.87 -33.86
#